data_AF-A0A7W1R496-F1
#
_entry.id   AF-A0A7W1R496-F1
#
_cell.length_a   1.000
_cell.length_b   1.000
_cell.length_c   1.000
_cell.angle_alpha   90.00
_cell.angle_beta   90.00
_cell.angle_gamma   90.00
#
_symmetry.space_group_name_H-M   'P 1'
#
loop_
_entity.id
_entity.type
_entity.pdbx_description
1 polymer ?
#
loop_
_entity_poly.entity_id
_entity_poly.type
_entity_poly.pdbx_seq_one_letter_code
_entity_poly.pdbx_strand_id
1 'polypeptide(L)' 'FGGRLGTYKYLDMHMAIGSALTMFENKLRPHFLTGEPLTSGGIDE' A
#
# COMPACT_ATOMS: atom_id res chain seq x y z
N PHE A 1 -0.38 -4.42 -4.62
CA PHE A 1 0.43 -5.44 -3.95
C PHE A 1 1.40 -4.75 -2.99
N GLY A 2 1.69 -5.32 -1.80
CA GLY A 2 2.49 -4.66 -0.75
C GLY A 2 3.10 -5.65 0.25
N GLY A 3 4.01 -5.18 1.10
CA GLY A 3 4.74 -6.02 2.06
C GLY A 3 5.76 -6.98 1.42
N ARG A 4 6.40 -7.83 2.25
CA ARG A 4 7.51 -8.71 1.81
C ARG A 4 7.16 -9.56 0.58
N LEU A 5 5.97 -10.16 0.56
CA LEU A 5 5.53 -11.02 -0.53
C LEU A 5 4.96 -10.23 -1.72
N GLY A 6 4.38 -9.05 -1.48
CA GLY A 6 3.80 -8.23 -2.54
C GLY A 6 4.80 -7.33 -3.27
N THR A 7 5.97 -7.06 -2.70
CA THR A 7 7.04 -6.27 -3.36
C THR A 7 8.34 -7.07 -3.58
N TYR A 8 8.40 -8.33 -3.14
CA TYR A 8 9.60 -9.17 -3.17
C TYR A 8 10.85 -8.50 -2.56
N LYS A 9 10.66 -7.78 -1.44
CA LYS A 9 11.74 -7.08 -0.71
C LYS A 9 11.89 -7.67 0.68
N TYR A 10 13.14 -7.75 1.17
CA TYR A 10 13.40 -7.96 2.58
C TYR A 10 12.99 -6.69 3.33
N LEU A 11 11.81 -6.76 3.94
CA LEU A 11 11.26 -5.71 4.79
C LEU A 11 11.32 -6.20 6.23
N ASP A 12 12.04 -5.47 7.07
CA ASP A 12 12.03 -5.69 8.51
C ASP A 12 10.69 -5.20 9.10
N MET A 13 10.33 -5.64 10.32
CA MET A 13 8.96 -5.47 10.85
C MET A 13 8.45 -4.02 10.81
N HIS A 14 9.32 -3.05 11.13
CA HIS A 14 9.00 -1.62 11.08
C HIS A 14 8.65 -1.12 9.67
N MET A 15 9.34 -1.62 8.64
CA MET A 15 9.07 -1.22 7.27
C MET A 15 7.77 -1.84 6.75
N ALA A 16 7.45 -3.07 7.17
CA ALA A 16 6.17 -3.69 6.85
C ALA A 16 5.01 -2.90 7.47
N ILE A 17 5.09 -2.56 8.77
CA ILE A 17 4.09 -1.75 9.47
C ILE A 17 3.98 -0.35 8.84
N GLY A 18 5.10 0.32 8.60
CA GLY A 18 5.12 1.64 7.95
C GLY A 18 4.50 1.63 6.55
N SER A 19 4.76 0.57 5.77
CA SER A 19 4.16 0.42 4.44
C SER A 19 2.64 0.22 4.49
N ALA A 20 2.13 -0.48 5.51
CA ALA A 20 0.70 -0.68 5.71
C ALA A 20 -0.01 0.61 6.14
N LEU A 21 0.57 1.37 7.08
CA LEU A 21 0.03 2.66 7.51
C LEU A 21 -0.02 3.66 6.35
N THR A 22 1.05 3.75 5.56
CA THR A 22 1.11 4.61 4.37
C THR A 22 0.05 4.23 3.33
N MET A 23 -0.15 2.92 3.10
CA MET A 23 -1.18 2.45 2.17
C MET A 23 -2.59 2.83 2.65
N PHE A 24 -2.86 2.71 3.95
CA PHE A 24 -4.15 3.08 4.52
C PHE A 24 -4.42 4.58 4.34
N GLU A 25 -3.48 5.44 4.74
CA GLU A 25 -3.64 6.89 4.69
C GLU A 25 -3.82 7.41 3.26
N ASN A 26 -3.03 6.91 2.31
CA ASN A 26 -2.95 7.50 0.98
C ASN A 26 -3.88 6.86 -0.04
N LYS A 27 -4.39 5.64 0.20
CA LYS A 27 -5.20 4.92 -0.79
C LYS A 27 -6.56 4.51 -0.25
N LEU A 28 -6.59 3.87 0.92
CA LEU A 28 -7.83 3.31 1.46
C LEU A 28 -8.72 4.40 2.04
N ARG A 29 -8.16 5.30 2.86
CA ARG A 29 -8.92 6.38 3.49
C ARG A 29 -9.61 7.30 2.46
N PRO A 30 -8.93 7.82 1.41
CA PRO A 30 -9.61 8.63 0.39
C PRO A 30 -10.68 7.84 -0.37
N HIS A 31 -10.40 6.59 -0.75
CA HIS A 31 -11.38 5.75 -1.44
C HIS A 31 -12.69 5.61 -0.64
N PHE A 32 -12.61 5.35 0.66
CA PHE A 32 -13.81 5.15 1.48
C PHE A 32 -14.50 6.47 1.88
N LEU A 33 -13.78 7.58 1.96
CA LEU A 33 -14.36 8.87 2.40
C LEU A 33 -14.88 9.72 1.24
N THR A 34 -14.15 9.79 0.13
CA THR A 34 -14.42 10.69 -0.99
C THR A 34 -14.78 9.95 -2.28
N GLY A 35 -14.74 8.62 -2.27
CA GLY A 35 -15.06 7.78 -3.43
C GLY A 35 -13.96 7.74 -4.48
N GLU A 36 -12.73 8.15 -4.14
CA GLU A 36 -11.60 8.10 -5.08
C GLU A 36 -11.34 6.68 -5.58
N PRO A 37 -11.11 6.47 -6.89
CA PRO A 37 -10.89 5.12 -7.42
C PRO A 37 -9.59 4.50 -6.90
N LEU A 38 -9.64 3.22 -6.53
CA LEU A 38 -8.44 2.48 -6.12
C LEU A 38 -7.54 2.19 -7.33
N THR A 39 -6.33 2.76 -7.33
CA THR A 39 -5.31 2.46 -8.33
C THR A 39 -4.36 1.36 -7.84
N SER A 40 -4.29 0.26 -8.60
CA SER A 40 -3.35 -0.81 -8.32
C SER A 40 -1.94 -0.42 -8.78
N GLY A 41 -0.99 -0.32 -7.84
CA GLY A 41 0.44 -0.21 -8.15
C GLY A 41 1.05 -1.58 -8.45
N GLY A 42 0.47 -2.33 -9.40
CA GLY A 42 1.09 -3.51 -9.98
C GLY A 42 2.17 -3.08 -10.98
N ILE A 43 3.09 -3.98 -11.32
CA ILE A 43 4.29 -3.82 -12.17
C ILE A 43 4.00 -3.39 -13.62
N ASP A 44 3.29 -2.29 -13.83
CA ASP A 44 3.09 -1.63 -15.11
C ASP A 44 3.36 -0.11 -14.98
N GLU A 45 4.45 0.24 -14.28
CA GLU A 45 5.22 1.48 -14.48
C GLU A 45 6.66 1.32 -13.98
#